data_AF-A0A660VHL9-F1
#
_entry.id   AF-A0A660VHL9-F1
#
_cell.length_a   1.000
_cell.length_b   1.000
_cell.length_c   1.000
_cell.angle_alpha   90.00
_cell.angle_beta   90.00
_cell.angle_gamma   90.00
#
_symmetry.space_group_name_H-M   'P 1'
#
loop_
_entity.id
_entity.type
_entity.pdbx_description
1 polymer ?
#
loop_
_entity_poly.entity_id
_entity_poly.type
_entity_poly.pdbx_seq_one_letter_code
_entity_poly.pdbx_strand_id
1 'polypeptide(L)' 'MATNLDIEPELLERAVEVSGERTKTAAVTRALREYVARHEQKRVVELFGALDWDREYDYRGERSRA' A
#
# COMPACT_ATOMS: atom_id res chain seq x y z
N MET A 1 10.14 15.70 9.67
CA MET A 1 11.55 16.17 9.64
C MET A 1 12.04 16.13 8.21
N ALA A 2 12.91 17.08 7.82
CA ALA A 2 13.59 17.02 6.54
C ALA A 2 14.79 16.07 6.66
N THR A 3 14.78 14.98 5.89
CA THR A 3 15.91 14.07 5.75
C THR A 3 16.46 14.26 4.36
N ASN A 4 17.72 14.65 4.24
CA ASN A 4 18.33 14.85 2.93
C ASN A 4 18.77 13.49 2.39
N LEU A 5 17.96 12.93 1.50
CA LEU A 5 18.28 11.71 0.76
C LEU A 5 18.77 12.13 -0.62
N ASP A 6 19.90 11.55 -1.04
CA ASP A 6 20.38 11.73 -2.41
C ASP A 6 19.50 10.88 -3.33
N ILE A 7 18.57 11.55 -4.02
CA ILE A 7 17.61 10.92 -4.93
C ILE A 7 17.82 11.57 -6.29
N GLU A 8 17.91 10.73 -7.32
CA GLU A 8 18.03 11.18 -8.71
C GLU A 8 16.96 12.23 -9.06
N PRO A 9 17.35 13.44 -9.52
CA PRO A 9 16.41 14.51 -9.78
C PRO A 9 15.32 14.14 -10.79
N GLU A 10 15.69 13.37 -11.83
CA GLU A 10 14.79 12.91 -12.88
C GLU A 10 13.70 11.98 -12.31
N LEU A 11 14.05 11.15 -11.34
CA LEU A 11 13.09 10.28 -10.65
C LEU A 11 12.09 11.09 -9.83
N LEU A 12 12.53 12.17 -9.17
CA LEU A 12 11.64 13.05 -8.40
C LEU A 12 10.68 13.84 -9.29
N GLU A 13 11.17 14.37 -10.42
CA GLU A 13 10.33 15.03 -11.44
C GLU A 13 9.27 14.05 -11.93
N ARG A 14 9.70 12.84 -12.32
CA ARG A 14 8.78 11.81 -12.80
C ARG A 14 7.74 11.42 -11.75
N ALA A 15 8.15 11.29 -10.48
CA ALA A 15 7.25 10.97 -9.38
C ALA A 15 6.17 12.05 -9.20
N VAL A 16 6.52 13.33 -9.34
CA VAL A 16 5.56 14.45 -9.28
C VAL A 16 4.56 14.37 -10.45
N GLU A 17 5.06 14.20 -11.67
CA GLU A 17 4.21 14.07 -12.87
C GLU A 17 3.17 12.95 -12.76
N VAL A 18 3.60 11.76 -12.34
CA VAL A 18 2.71 10.59 -12.29
C VAL A 18 1.80 10.56 -11.05
N SER A 19 2.23 11.18 -9.94
CA SER A 19 1.42 11.21 -8.71
C SER A 19 0.34 12.29 -8.72
N GLY A 20 0.51 13.35 -9.52
CA GLY A 20 -0.35 14.54 -9.52
C GLY A 20 -0.14 15.44 -8.29
N GLU A 21 0.90 15.18 -7.49
CA GLU A 21 1.21 15.96 -6.29
C GLU A 21 1.87 17.30 -6.65
N ARG A 22 1.67 18.33 -5.84
CA ARG A 22 2.22 19.67 -6.11
C ARG A 22 3.67 19.86 -5.69
N THR A 23 4.19 18.95 -4.87
CA THR A 23 5.53 19.06 -4.28
C THR A 23 6.26 17.72 -4.32
N LYS A 24 7.59 17.77 -4.47
CA LYS A 24 8.45 16.57 -4.42
C LYS A 24 8.28 15.81 -3.11
N THR A 25 8.17 16.52 -1.98
CA THR A 25 7.94 15.91 -0.66
C THR A 25 6.61 15.14 -0.59
N ALA A 26 5.53 15.70 -1.15
CA ALA A 26 4.23 15.02 -1.18
C ALA A 26 4.27 13.76 -2.08
N ALA A 27 4.89 13.87 -3.26
CA ALA A 27 5.09 12.74 -4.17
C ALA A 27 5.89 11.60 -3.50
N VAL A 28 7.02 11.93 -2.86
CA VAL A 28 7.85 10.96 -2.13
C VAL A 28 7.10 10.34 -0.96
N THR A 29 6.41 11.15 -0.16
CA THR A 29 5.64 10.65 1.00
C THR A 29 4.56 9.67 0.56
N ARG A 30 3.84 9.99 -0.52
CA ARG A 30 2.82 9.10 -1.08
C ARG A 30 3.44 7.82 -1.64
N ALA A 31 4.52 7.93 -2.41
CA ALA A 31 5.23 6.77 -2.96
C ALA A 31 5.68 5.81 -1.86
N LEU A 32 6.24 6.32 -0.75
CA LEU A 32 6.65 5.51 0.40
C LEU A 32 5.47 4.82 1.08
N ARG A 33 4.34 5.52 1.28
CA ARG A 33 3.11 4.90 1.83
C ARG A 33 2.61 3.76 0.97
N GLU A 34 2.55 3.97 -0.34
CA GLU A 34 2.13 2.92 -1.28
C GLU A 34 3.13 1.76 -1.33
N TYR A 35 4.43 2.06 -1.27
CA TYR A 35 5.48 1.04 -1.24
C TYR A 35 5.36 0.14 -0.01
N VAL A 36 5.21 0.74 1.17
CA VAL A 36 5.02 0.01 2.44
C VAL A 36 3.73 -0.81 2.38
N ALA A 37 2.61 -0.20 2.00
CA ALA A 37 1.32 -0.88 1.90
C ALA A 37 1.38 -2.08 0.95
N ARG A 38 2.03 -1.94 -0.23
CA ARG A 38 2.22 -3.05 -1.18
C ARG A 38 3.05 -4.20 -0.59
N HIS A 39 4.03 -3.90 0.26
CA HIS A 39 4.85 -4.93 0.92
C HIS A 39 4.12 -5.59 2.09
N GLU A 40 3.36 -4.83 2.86
CA GLU A 40 2.52 -5.37 3.93
C GLU A 40 1.41 -6.26 3.37
N GLN A 41 0.77 -5.87 2.27
CA GLN A 41 -0.24 -6.69 1.60
C GLN A 41 0.31 -8.02 1.09
N LYS A 42 1.57 -8.08 0.65
CA LYS A 42 2.20 -9.37 0.27
C LYS A 42 2.25 -10.36 1.42
N ARG A 43 2.32 -9.88 2.68
CA ARG A 43 2.27 -10.75 3.86
C ARG A 43 0.93 -11.44 4.07
N VAL A 44 -0.14 -11.00 3.39
CA VAL A 44 -1.40 -11.76 3.35
C VAL A 44 -1.19 -13.16 2.80
N VAL A 45 -0.21 -13.36 1.90
CA VAL A 45 0.17 -14.70 1.42
C VAL A 45 0.62 -15.61 2.57
N GLU A 46 1.28 -15.07 3.59
CA GLU A 46 1.74 -15.81 4.77
C GLU A 46 0.56 -16.34 5.62
N LEU A 47 -0.63 -15.74 5.50
CA LEU A 47 -1.83 -16.18 6.23
C LEU A 47 -2.51 -17.38 5.56
N PHE A 48 -2.26 -17.65 4.27
CA PHE A 48 -2.82 -18.81 3.59
C PHE A 48 -2.21 -20.10 4.17
N GLY A 49 -3.06 -20.95 4.75
CA GLY A 49 -2.64 -22.19 5.42
C GLY A 49 -2.27 -22.03 6.90
N ALA A 50 -2.19 -20.80 7.41
CA ALA A 50 -2.05 -20.51 8.85
C ALA A 50 -3.39 -20.25 9.55
N LEU A 51 -4.47 -20.04 8.78
CA LEU A 51 -5.80 -19.78 9.29
C LEU A 51 -6.65 -21.06 9.26
N ASP A 52 -7.20 -21.44 10.40
CA ASP A 52 -8.27 -22.44 10.49
C ASP A 52 -9.60 -21.77 10.20
N TRP A 53 -10.26 -22.22 9.12
CA TRP A 53 -11.57 -21.73 8.72
C TRP A 53 -12.66 -22.50 9.46
N ASP A 54 -13.58 -21.78 10.07
CA ASP A 54 -14.79 -22.37 10.64
C ASP A 54 -15.66 -22.95 9.51
N ARG A 55 -15.96 -24.25 9.60
CA ARG A 55 -16.75 -24.97 8.59
C ARG A 55 -18.21 -24.57 8.58
N GLU A 56 -18.70 -23.99 9.67
CA GLU A 56 -20.08 -23.51 9.79
C GLU A 56 -20.24 -22.05 9.30
N TYR A 57 -19.14 -21.40 8.90
CA TYR A 57 -19.17 -20.01 8.44
C TYR A 57 -19.83 -19.87 7.06
N ASP A 58 -21.07 -19.38 7.04
CA ASP A 58 -21.80 -19.05 5.81
C ASP A 58 -21.46 -17.64 5.30
N TYR A 59 -20.40 -17.55 4.49
CA TYR A 59 -20.02 -16.29 3.84
C TYR A 59 -21.09 -15.73 2.87
N ARG A 60 -22.08 -16.53 2.43
CA ARG A 60 -23.16 -16.02 1.56
C ARG A 60 -24.26 -15.35 2.37
N GLY A 61 -24.62 -15.91 3.53
CA GLY A 61 -25.59 -15.32 4.47
C GLY A 61 -25.15 -13.95 5.01
N GLU A 62 -23.84 -13.74 5.17
CA GLU A 62 -23.29 -12.44 5.61
C GLU A 62 -23.48 -11.32 4.57
N ARG A 63 -23.69 -11.63 3.29
CA ARG A 63 -23.81 -10.62 2.23
C ARG A 63 -25.12 -9.84 2.28
N SER A 64 -26.15 -10.38 2.93
CA SER A 64 -27.48 -9.76 3.06
C SER A 64 -27.66 -8.93 4.33
N ARG A 65 -26.62 -8.76 5.16
CA ARG A 65 -26.69 -7.99 6.42
C ARG A 65 -26.48 -6.46 6.24
N ALA A 66 -26.36 -5.98 4.99
CA ALA A 66 -26.17 -4.56 4.67
C ALA A 66 -27.50 -3.79 4.59
#